data_AF-A0A8C8E8Z7-F1
#
_entry.id   AF-A0A8C8E8Z7-F1
#
_cell.length_a   1.000
_cell.length_b   1.000
_cell.length_c   1.000
_cell.angle_alpha   90.00
_cell.angle_beta   90.00
_cell.angle_gamma   90.00
#
_symmetry.space_group_name_H-M   'P 1'
#
loop_
_entity.id
_entity.type
_entity.pdbx_description
1 polymer ?
#
loop_
_entity_poly.entity_id
_entity_poly.type
_entity_poly.pdbx_seq_one_letter_code
_entity_poly.pdbx_strand_id
1 'polypeptide(L)'
;MMLGSPRVAELLLQRGADPNRPDPRTGCLPAHDAARAGFLETLAALHRAGARLDLPDGRGRLPLDVAAGGPHGPVARYLRHPPPLA
;
A
#
# COMPACT_ATOMS: atom_id res chain seq x y z
N MET A 1 -8.49 -0.21 -18.40
CA MET A 1 -7.24 -0.83 -17.89
C MET A 1 -7.37 -1.00 -16.38
N MET A 2 -7.24 -2.21 -15.86
CA MET A 2 -7.25 -2.45 -14.41
C MET A 2 -5.84 -2.20 -13.89
N LEU A 3 -5.60 -1.02 -13.33
CA LEU A 3 -4.35 -0.70 -12.64
C LEU A 3 -4.32 -1.48 -11.30
N GLY A 4 -3.14 -1.80 -10.78
CA GLY A 4 -3.00 -2.44 -9.46
C GLY A 4 -3.11 -3.97 -9.42
N SER A 5 -2.43 -4.69 -10.33
CA SER A 5 -2.45 -6.16 -10.35
C SER A 5 -1.77 -6.78 -9.10
N PRO A 6 -2.53 -7.43 -8.20
CA PRO A 6 -1.94 -8.05 -7.00
C PRO A 6 -0.98 -9.19 -7.38
N ARG A 7 -1.28 -9.91 -8.48
CA ARG A 7 -0.43 -11.01 -8.99
C ARG A 7 0.97 -10.52 -9.38
N VAL A 8 1.05 -9.35 -10.02
CA VAL A 8 2.34 -8.75 -10.41
C VAL A 8 3.06 -8.23 -9.18
N ALA A 9 2.35 -7.57 -8.25
CA ALA A 9 2.94 -7.13 -6.99
C ALA A 9 3.54 -8.31 -6.20
N GLU A 10 2.78 -9.39 -6.01
CA GLU A 10 3.26 -10.62 -5.37
C GLU A 10 4.50 -11.20 -6.05
N LEU A 11 4.50 -11.29 -7.38
CA LEU A 11 5.65 -11.79 -8.14
C LEU A 11 6.90 -10.93 -7.89
N LEU A 12 6.77 -9.60 -7.89
CA LEU A 12 7.90 -8.70 -7.63
C LEU A 12 8.42 -8.87 -6.20
N LEU A 13 7.52 -8.94 -5.21
CA LEU A 13 7.87 -9.12 -3.80
C LEU A 13 8.59 -10.47 -3.57
N GLN A 14 8.11 -11.54 -4.21
CA GLN A 14 8.77 -12.85 -4.20
C GLN A 14 10.18 -12.84 -4.81
N ARG A 15 10.48 -11.87 -5.67
CA ARG A 15 11.81 -11.69 -6.29
C ARG A 15 12.69 -10.71 -5.52
N GLY A 16 12.29 -10.34 -4.31
CA GLY A 16 13.09 -9.47 -3.43
C GLY A 16 12.87 -7.98 -3.67
N ALA A 17 11.79 -7.58 -4.35
CA ALA A 17 11.42 -6.17 -4.38
C ALA A 17 11.11 -5.68 -2.97
N ASP A 18 11.69 -4.54 -2.58
CA ASP A 18 11.45 -3.92 -1.29
C ASP A 18 10.07 -3.24 -1.26
N PRO A 19 9.11 -3.73 -0.45
CA PRO A 19 7.78 -3.13 -0.36
C PRO A 19 7.76 -1.73 0.27
N ASN A 20 8.86 -1.31 0.91
CA ASN A 20 8.99 -0.03 1.58
C ASN A 20 9.84 0.97 0.79
N ARG A 21 10.24 0.64 -0.44
CA ARG A 21 11.04 1.53 -1.29
C ARG A 21 10.23 2.77 -1.65
N PRO A 22 10.62 3.99 -1.21
CA PRO A 22 9.87 5.19 -1.54
C PRO A 22 10.14 5.64 -2.98
N ASP A 23 9.11 6.19 -3.63
CA ASP A 23 9.26 6.93 -4.87
C ASP A 23 10.20 8.14 -4.65
N PRO A 24 11.28 8.29 -5.46
CA PRO A 24 12.32 9.28 -5.20
C PRO A 24 11.87 10.74 -5.36
N ARG A 25 10.72 10.98 -6.03
CA ARG A 25 10.21 12.32 -6.30
C ARG A 25 9.18 12.76 -5.27
N THR A 26 8.38 11.82 -4.76
CA THR A 26 7.22 12.11 -3.91
C THR A 26 7.36 11.56 -2.49
N GLY A 27 8.29 10.64 -2.27
CA GLY A 27 8.40 9.86 -1.05
C GLY A 27 7.25 8.87 -0.83
N CYS A 28 6.35 8.69 -1.80
CA CYS A 28 5.24 7.73 -1.67
C CYS A 28 5.79 6.30 -1.63
N LEU A 29 5.42 5.55 -0.60
CA LEU A 29 5.63 4.10 -0.57
C LEU A 29 4.57 3.38 -1.43
N PRO A 30 4.84 2.15 -1.90
CA PRO A 30 3.85 1.32 -2.59
C PRO A 30 2.50 1.22 -1.88
N ALA A 31 2.50 1.20 -0.54
CA ALA A 31 1.29 1.21 0.27
C ALA A 31 0.42 2.47 0.06
N HIS A 32 1.02 3.65 -0.14
CA HIS A 32 0.28 4.89 -0.43
C HIS A 32 -0.44 4.82 -1.77
N ASP A 33 0.20 4.20 -2.77
CA ASP A 33 -0.37 4.09 -4.11
C ASP A 33 -1.52 3.09 -4.13
N ALA A 34 -1.35 1.94 -3.49
CA ALA A 34 -2.43 0.96 -3.33
C ALA A 34 -3.59 1.54 -2.51
N ALA A 35 -3.28 2.32 -1.47
CA ALA A 35 -4.28 2.97 -0.63
C ALA A 35 -5.09 4.02 -1.39
N ARG A 36 -4.41 4.93 -2.09
CA ARG A 36 -5.01 6.02 -2.88
C ARG A 36 -5.87 5.50 -4.03
N ALA A 37 -5.48 4.38 -4.64
CA ALA A 37 -6.20 3.77 -5.74
C ALA A 37 -7.27 2.75 -5.32
N GLY A 38 -7.36 2.42 -4.03
CA GLY A 38 -8.35 1.48 -3.50
C GLY A 38 -8.04 0.00 -3.76
N PHE A 39 -6.79 -0.35 -4.03
CA PHE A 39 -6.39 -1.73 -4.35
C PHE A 39 -6.16 -2.56 -3.09
N LEU A 40 -7.24 -3.02 -2.46
CA LEU A 40 -7.19 -3.79 -1.21
C LEU A 40 -6.29 -5.02 -1.29
N GLU A 41 -6.45 -5.86 -2.33
CA GLU A 41 -5.66 -7.09 -2.47
C GLU A 41 -4.17 -6.79 -2.64
N THR A 42 -3.83 -5.75 -3.40
CA THR A 42 -2.44 -5.31 -3.57
C THR A 42 -1.87 -4.75 -2.28
N LEU A 43 -2.65 -3.97 -1.53
CA LEU A 43 -2.25 -3.47 -0.21
C LEU A 43 -2.01 -4.63 0.77
N ALA A 44 -2.89 -5.64 0.76
CA ALA A 44 -2.74 -6.81 1.60
C ALA A 44 -1.51 -7.65 1.22
N ALA A 45 -1.23 -7.81 -0.08
CA ALA A 45 -0.02 -8.49 -0.56
C ALA A 45 1.26 -7.75 -0.13
N LEU A 46 1.27 -6.42 -0.27
CA LEU A 46 2.36 -5.58 0.22
C LEU A 46 2.55 -5.74 1.73
N HIS A 47 1.45 -5.66 2.51
CA HIS A 47 1.51 -5.81 3.96
C HIS A 47 2.06 -7.18 4.36
N ARG A 48 1.56 -8.29 3.77
CA ARG A 48 2.08 -9.65 4.01
C ARG A 48 3.57 -9.79 3.68
N ALA A 49 4.07 -9.02 2.71
CA ALA A 49 5.49 -9.00 2.37
C ALA A 49 6.35 -8.10 3.28
N GLY A 50 5.78 -7.52 4.34
CA GLY A 50 6.49 -6.65 5.28
C GLY A 50 6.41 -5.15 4.94
N ALA A 51 5.45 -4.73 4.11
CA ALA A 51 5.18 -3.30 3.92
C ALA A 51 4.72 -2.67 5.23
N ARG A 52 5.35 -1.54 5.57
CA ARG A 52 5.01 -0.72 6.72
C ARG A 52 3.89 0.24 6.35
N LEU A 53 2.78 0.12 7.06
CA LEU A 53 1.57 0.92 6.85
C LEU A 53 1.55 2.19 7.72
N ASP A 54 2.59 2.38 8.55
CA ASP A 54 2.78 3.45 9.51
C ASP A 54 3.84 4.49 9.08
N LEU A 55 4.42 4.34 7.87
CA LEU A 55 5.42 5.26 7.36
C LEU A 55 4.78 6.41 6.56
N PRO A 56 5.18 7.66 6.80
CA PRO A 56 4.69 8.80 6.03
C PRO A 56 5.37 8.91 4.66
N ASP A 57 4.64 9.45 3.68
CA ASP A 57 5.20 9.90 2.41
C ASP A 57 6.04 11.18 2.55
N GLY A 58 6.58 11.69 1.44
CA GLY A 58 7.37 12.93 1.42
C GLY A 58 6.56 14.20 1.75
N ARG A 59 5.24 14.10 1.92
CA ARG A 59 4.36 15.18 2.40
C ARG A 59 3.89 14.95 3.84
N GLY A 60 4.42 13.94 4.55
CA GLY A 60 4.04 13.63 5.91
C GLY A 60 2.71 12.87 6.05
N ARG A 61 2.15 12.34 4.96
CA ARG A 61 0.85 11.65 4.97
C ARG A 61 1.05 10.15 5.08
N LEU A 62 0.24 9.47 5.88
CA LEU A 62 0.19 8.02 5.97
C LEU A 62 -0.62 7.41 4.80
N PRO A 63 -0.48 6.10 4.54
CA PRO A 63 -1.34 5.39 3.60
C PRO A 63 -2.84 5.59 3.92
N LEU A 64 -3.21 5.65 5.21
CA LEU A 64 -4.60 5.89 5.62
C LEU A 64 -5.09 7.29 5.22
N ASP A 65 -4.24 8.30 5.31
CA ASP A 65 -4.59 9.69 4.98
C ASP A 65 -4.89 9.85 3.49
N VAL A 66 -4.15 9.13 2.64
CA VAL A 66 -4.39 9.13 1.18
C VAL A 66 -5.52 8.19 0.76
N ALA A 67 -5.89 7.21 1.59
CA ALA A 67 -7.08 6.37 1.37
C ALA A 67 -8.39 7.14 1.62
N ALA A 68 -8.37 8.14 2.52
CA ALA A 68 -9.54 8.87 2.99
C ALA A 68 -10.15 9.85 1.95
N GLY A 69 -9.57 9.94 0.75
CA GLY A 69 -10.02 10.85 -0.32
C GLY A 69 -10.96 10.25 -1.37
N GLY A 70 -11.34 8.96 -1.27
CA GLY A 70 -12.14 8.27 -2.30
C GLY A 70 -13.15 7.25 -1.75
N PRO A 71 -13.91 6.54 -2.62
CA PRO A 71 -14.95 5.57 -2.23
C PRO A 71 -14.40 4.25 -1.63
N HIS A 72 -13.14 4.23 -1.18
CA HIS A 72 -12.37 3.03 -0.88
C HIS A 72 -12.50 2.60 0.59
N GLY A 73 -13.74 2.45 1.07
CA GLY A 73 -14.07 2.02 2.43
C GLY A 73 -13.33 0.75 2.92
N PRO A 74 -13.19 -0.31 2.10
CA PRO A 74 -12.47 -1.52 2.50
C PRO A 74 -10.98 -1.29 2.80
N VAL A 75 -10.31 -0.48 1.97
CA VAL A 75 -8.89 -0.13 2.16
C VAL A 75 -8.70 0.71 3.43
N ALA A 76 -9.53 1.73 3.63
CA ALA A 76 -9.44 2.56 4.83
C ALA A 76 -9.72 1.74 6.11
N ARG A 77 -10.63 0.76 6.05
CA ARG A 77 -10.88 -0.18 7.15
C ARG A 77 -9.67 -1.08 7.41
N TYR A 78 -9.06 -1.62 6.35
CA TYR A 78 -7.84 -2.43 6.46
C TYR A 78 -6.70 -1.64 7.09
N LEU A 79 -6.50 -0.38 6.69
CA LEU A 79 -5.44 0.48 7.22
C LEU A 79 -5.69 0.91 8.66
N ARG A 80 -6.95 1.11 9.08
CA ARG A 80 -7.29 1.39 10.49
C ARG A 80 -7.10 0.18 11.40
N HIS A 81 -7.36 -1.02 10.88
CA HIS A 81 -7.28 -2.26 11.63
C HIS A 81 -6.56 -3.34 10.80
N PRO A 82 -5.24 -3.18 10.58
CA PRO A 82 -4.49 -4.13 9.78
C PRO A 82 -4.42 -5.47 10.55
N PRO A 83 -4.70 -6.61 9.88
CA PRO A 83 -4.56 -7.91 10.52
C PRO A 83 -3.08 -8.14 10.90
N PRO A 84 -2.78 -8.84 12.00
CA PRO A 84 -1.41 -9.17 12.35
C PRO A 84 -0.75 -9.97 11.22
N LEU A 85 0.54 -9.71 10.99
CA LEU A 85 1.36 -10.53 10.12
C LEU A 85 1.54 -11.89 10.79
N ALA A 86 1.08 -12.94 10.12
CA ALA A 86 1.24 -14.33 10.58
C ALA A 86 2.66 -14.85 10.32
#